data_AF-A0A1V6EEN5-F1
#
_entry.id   AF-A0A1V6EEN5-F1
#
_cell.length_a   1.000
_cell.length_b   1.000
_cell.length_c   1.000
_cell.angle_alpha   90.00
_cell.angle_beta   90.00
_cell.angle_gamma   90.00
#
_symmetry.space_group_name_H-M   'P 1'
#
loop_
_entity.id
_entity.type
_entity.pdbx_description
1 polymer ?
#
loop_
_entity_poly.entity_id
_entity_poly.type
_entity_poly.pdbx_seq_one_letter_code
_entity_poly.pdbx_strand_id
1 'polypeptide(L)'
;MVDNAALEEALRDGHLHAAVVDVWENEPTPRHGLLEMSDIATPHIAGYSFDGKVNGTRQVYAALCEFMGKKPSWDPAPLLPPPGLPELTVAPDAPGVLATTVLRAYDLLGDDGRMRAITSLPADEQGAWFDRLRKEYPVRREFFNTRIRLTRADERLARILSGVGFALI
;
A
#
# COMPACT_ATOMS: atom_id res chain seq x y z
N MET A 1 2.40 -18.32 5.33
CA MET A 1 3.68 -17.63 5.10
C MET A 1 4.42 -18.41 4.02
N VAL A 2 5.24 -17.73 3.22
CA VAL A 2 6.01 -18.33 2.12
C VAL A 2 7.44 -18.55 2.60
N ASP A 3 8.05 -19.68 2.22
CA ASP A 3 9.48 -19.94 2.43
C ASP A 3 10.28 -19.09 1.44
N ASN A 4 11.07 -18.15 1.96
CA ASN A 4 11.80 -17.20 1.14
C ASN A 4 12.96 -17.86 0.36
N ALA A 5 13.51 -18.98 0.85
CA ALA A 5 14.54 -19.73 0.14
C ALA A 5 13.95 -20.42 -1.10
N ALA A 6 12.83 -21.12 -0.89
CA ALA A 6 12.14 -21.82 -1.96
C ALA A 6 11.58 -20.86 -3.03
N LEU A 7 11.09 -19.68 -2.61
CA LEU A 7 10.62 -18.64 -3.54
C LEU A 7 11.78 -18.11 -4.40
N GLU A 8 12.94 -17.84 -3.80
CA GLU A 8 14.13 -17.39 -4.51
C GLU A 8 14.60 -18.43 -5.54
N GLU A 9 14.62 -19.72 -5.16
CA GLU A 9 14.96 -20.84 -6.05
C GLU A 9 13.95 -20.98 -7.20
N ALA A 10 12.65 -20.91 -6.90
CA ALA A 10 11.61 -21.02 -7.92
C ALA A 10 11.63 -19.87 -8.94
N LEU A 11 11.95 -18.65 -8.51
CA LEU A 11 12.17 -17.51 -9.42
C LEU A 11 13.43 -17.72 -10.26
N ARG A 12 14.51 -18.24 -9.66
CA ARG A 12 15.78 -18.47 -10.35
C ARG A 12 15.69 -19.52 -11.42
N ASP A 13 14.97 -20.60 -11.14
CA ASP A 13 14.79 -21.72 -12.06
C ASP A 13 13.69 -21.46 -13.11
N GLY A 14 13.01 -20.30 -13.02
CA GLY A 14 11.94 -19.92 -13.94
C GLY A 14 10.64 -20.69 -13.71
N HIS A 15 10.49 -21.37 -12.57
CA HIS A 15 9.22 -21.99 -12.16
C HIS A 15 8.16 -20.95 -11.82
N LEU A 16 8.58 -19.76 -11.38
CA LEU A 16 7.73 -18.59 -11.16
C LEU A 16 8.19 -17.44 -12.06
N HIS A 17 7.23 -16.72 -12.63
CA HIS A 17 7.52 -15.59 -13.52
C HIS A 17 7.69 -14.27 -12.78
N ALA A 18 7.00 -14.12 -11.63
CA ALA A 18 7.00 -12.87 -10.89
C ALA A 18 6.72 -13.09 -9.40
N ALA A 19 7.22 -12.19 -8.55
CA ALA A 19 6.95 -12.13 -7.12
C ALA A 19 6.76 -10.68 -6.62
N VAL A 20 5.75 -10.50 -5.78
CA VAL A 20 5.52 -9.25 -5.03
C VAL A 20 5.59 -9.57 -3.55
N VAL A 21 6.55 -8.97 -2.85
CA VAL A 21 6.89 -9.34 -1.47
C VAL A 21 6.87 -8.09 -0.58
N ASP A 22 5.89 -8.03 0.33
CA ASP A 22 5.84 -6.99 1.38
C ASP A 22 6.39 -7.49 2.72
N VAL A 23 6.26 -8.79 3.00
CA VAL A 23 6.67 -9.40 4.29
C VAL A 23 7.78 -10.41 4.07
N TRP A 24 8.75 -10.43 4.98
CA TRP A 24 9.98 -11.23 4.82
C TRP A 24 10.22 -12.11 6.05
N GLU A 25 10.76 -13.31 5.87
CA GLU A 25 11.01 -14.22 7.02
C GLU A 25 12.03 -13.66 8.02
N ASN A 26 13.03 -12.91 7.54
CA ASN A 26 14.13 -12.38 8.37
C ASN A 26 14.09 -10.84 8.44
N GLU A 27 12.93 -10.24 8.66
CA GLU A 27 12.86 -8.79 8.94
C GLU A 27 13.70 -8.44 10.18
N PRO A 28 14.43 -7.30 10.18
CA PRO A 28 14.44 -6.24 9.17
C PRO A 28 15.52 -6.41 8.07
N THR A 29 16.14 -7.58 7.96
CA THR A 29 17.24 -7.88 7.03
C THR A 29 16.84 -8.97 6.02
N PRO A 30 16.01 -8.64 5.01
CA PRO A 30 15.57 -9.62 4.02
C PRO A 30 16.73 -10.20 3.21
N ARG A 31 16.51 -11.39 2.65
CA ARG A 31 17.49 -12.02 1.76
C ARG A 31 17.67 -11.17 0.51
N HIS A 32 18.92 -10.76 0.25
CA HIS A 32 19.27 -9.94 -0.91
C HIS A 32 18.89 -10.60 -2.23
N GLY A 33 19.20 -11.90 -2.38
CA GLY A 33 18.87 -12.65 -3.60
C GLY A 33 17.37 -12.59 -3.93
N LEU A 34 16.51 -12.90 -2.95
CA LEU A 34 15.06 -12.79 -3.16
C LEU A 34 14.61 -11.35 -3.45
N LEU A 35 15.16 -10.35 -2.75
CA LEU A 35 14.81 -8.95 -2.96
C LEU A 35 15.14 -8.49 -4.38
N GLU A 36 16.33 -8.81 -4.88
CA GLU A 36 16.76 -8.49 -6.25
C GLU A 36 15.88 -9.15 -7.30
N MET A 37 15.41 -10.37 -7.03
CA MET A 37 14.60 -11.16 -7.96
C MET A 37 13.09 -10.87 -7.89
N SER A 38 12.63 -10.17 -6.85
CA SER A 38 11.22 -9.78 -6.73
C SER A 38 10.90 -8.64 -7.70
N ASP A 39 9.73 -8.65 -8.32
CA ASP A 39 9.24 -7.56 -9.18
C ASP A 39 8.87 -6.32 -8.36
N ILE A 40 8.31 -6.54 -7.16
CA ILE A 40 8.00 -5.49 -6.19
C ILE A 40 8.40 -5.98 -4.80
N ALA A 41 9.18 -5.17 -4.10
CA ALA A 41 9.67 -5.43 -2.75
C ALA A 41 9.35 -4.24 -1.85
N THR A 42 8.62 -4.43 -0.76
CA THR A 42 8.30 -3.35 0.19
C THR A 42 8.61 -3.73 1.64
N PRO A 43 8.88 -2.76 2.53
CA PRO A 43 9.34 -3.04 3.89
C PRO A 43 8.19 -3.26 4.88
N HIS A 44 7.28 -4.19 4.59
CA HIS A 44 6.14 -4.52 5.45
C HIS A 44 5.25 -3.30 5.75
N ILE A 45 4.79 -2.66 4.69
CA ILE A 45 4.01 -1.41 4.71
C ILE A 45 2.70 -1.50 3.95
N ALA A 46 2.27 -2.68 3.47
CA ALA A 46 1.04 -2.80 2.68
C ALA A 46 -0.18 -2.22 3.42
N GLY A 47 -0.24 -2.39 4.75
CA GLY A 47 -1.29 -1.88 5.63
C GLY A 47 -1.07 -0.47 6.21
N TYR A 48 -0.04 0.28 5.78
CA TYR A 48 0.37 1.54 6.43
C TYR A 48 -0.45 2.78 5.98
N SER A 49 -1.70 2.60 5.57
CA SER A 49 -2.59 3.74 5.31
C SER A 49 -2.84 4.54 6.60
N PHE A 50 -2.95 5.86 6.47
CA PHE A 50 -3.35 6.71 7.60
C PHE A 50 -4.78 6.37 8.05
N ASP A 51 -5.66 6.09 7.09
CA ASP A 51 -7.03 5.63 7.31
C ASP A 51 -7.06 4.35 8.17
N GLY A 52 -6.23 3.37 7.86
CA GLY A 52 -6.12 2.11 8.60
C GLY A 52 -5.69 2.33 10.05
N LYS A 53 -4.69 3.19 10.29
CA LYS A 53 -4.24 3.56 11.64
C LYS A 53 -5.37 4.19 12.46
N VAL A 54 -6.10 5.14 11.88
CA VAL A 54 -7.22 5.81 12.55
C VAL A 54 -8.39 4.86 12.78
N ASN A 55 -8.68 3.99 11.81
CA ASN A 55 -9.77 3.02 11.91
C ASN A 55 -9.50 1.99 13.02
N GLY A 56 -8.23 1.59 13.25
CA GLY A 56 -7.85 0.76 14.39
C GLY A 56 -8.22 1.41 15.73
N THR A 57 -7.85 2.68 15.92
CA THR A 57 -8.23 3.45 17.12
C THR A 57 -9.74 3.56 17.27
N ARG A 58 -10.46 3.82 16.16
CA ARG A 58 -11.93 3.93 16.16
C ARG A 58 -12.61 2.64 16.60
N GLN A 59 -12.12 1.48 16.15
CA GLN A 59 -12.67 0.17 16.52
C GLN A 59 -12.48 -0.11 18.01
N VAL A 60 -11.26 0.10 18.54
CA VAL A 60 -10.99 -0.09 19.99
C VAL A 60 -11.81 0.88 20.83
N TYR A 61 -11.91 2.14 20.41
CA TYR A 61 -12.74 3.14 21.09
C TYR A 61 -14.23 2.73 21.13
N ALA A 62 -14.78 2.29 20.00
CA ALA A 62 -16.16 1.85 19.93
C ALA A 62 -16.43 0.65 20.84
N ALA A 63 -15.56 -0.36 20.82
CA ALA A 63 -15.67 -1.54 21.68
C ALA A 63 -15.57 -1.19 23.17
N LEU A 64 -14.68 -0.25 23.53
CA LEU A 64 -14.57 0.24 24.90
C LEU A 64 -15.84 0.98 25.33
N CYS A 65 -16.39 1.84 24.48
CA CYS A 65 -17.65 2.52 24.75
C CYS A 65 -18.79 1.53 25.00
N GLU A 66 -18.91 0.50 24.15
CA GLU A 66 -19.90 -0.57 24.31
C GLU A 66 -19.73 -1.30 25.65
N PHE A 67 -18.50 -1.74 25.97
CA PHE A 67 -18.18 -2.41 27.23
C PHE A 67 -18.55 -1.56 28.46
N MET A 68 -18.37 -0.24 28.38
CA MET A 68 -18.69 0.69 29.47
C MET A 68 -20.15 1.18 29.46
N GLY A 69 -20.99 0.75 28.51
CA GLY A 69 -22.35 1.25 28.36
C GLY A 69 -22.43 2.74 27.98
N LYS A 70 -21.41 3.26 27.29
CA LYS A 70 -21.34 4.66 26.84
C LYS A 70 -21.63 4.77 25.35
N LYS A 71 -22.23 5.89 24.93
CA LYS A 71 -22.38 6.23 23.51
C LYS A 71 -21.06 6.80 22.96
N PRO A 72 -20.50 6.26 21.86
CA PRO A 72 -19.35 6.85 21.17
C PRO A 72 -19.67 8.28 20.69
N SER A 73 -18.75 9.22 20.89
CA SER A 73 -18.91 10.64 20.52
C SER A 73 -17.69 11.24 19.81
N TRP A 74 -16.57 10.52 19.72
CA TRP A 74 -15.39 10.97 19.01
C TRP A 74 -15.57 10.83 17.49
N ASP A 75 -15.27 11.90 16.76
CA ASP A 75 -15.21 11.94 15.30
C ASP A 75 -13.76 12.20 14.85
N PRO A 76 -13.11 11.25 14.15
CA PRO A 76 -11.76 11.44 13.65
C PRO A 76 -11.68 12.23 12.33
N ALA A 77 -12.81 12.51 11.65
CA ALA A 77 -12.78 13.14 10.33
C ALA A 77 -11.96 14.46 10.27
N PRO A 78 -12.02 15.36 11.27
CA PRO A 78 -11.21 16.58 11.28
C PRO A 78 -9.70 16.34 11.43
N LEU A 79 -9.28 15.16 11.87
CA LEU A 79 -7.88 14.79 12.07
C LEU A 79 -7.25 14.13 10.83
N LEU A 80 -8.06 13.76 9.85
CA LEU A 80 -7.59 13.11 8.63
C LEU A 80 -6.92 14.14 7.72
N PRO A 81 -5.62 14.01 7.40
CA PRO A 81 -4.94 14.91 6.48
C PRO A 81 -5.53 14.73 5.06
N PRO A 82 -5.57 15.75 4.21
CA PRO A 82 -6.08 15.60 2.85
C PRO A 82 -5.30 14.54 2.06
N PRO A 83 -5.94 13.83 1.11
CA PRO A 83 -5.23 12.93 0.21
C PRO A 83 -4.25 13.70 -0.67
N GLY A 84 -3.10 13.10 -0.97
CA GLY A 84 -2.13 13.67 -1.91
C GLY A 84 -2.70 13.86 -3.32
N LEU A 85 -3.74 13.09 -3.67
CA LEU A 85 -4.49 13.21 -4.92
C LEU A 85 -6.01 13.20 -4.64
N PRO A 86 -6.64 14.37 -4.39
CA PRO A 86 -8.06 14.45 -4.04
C PRO A 86 -8.99 14.18 -5.22
N GLU A 87 -8.56 14.50 -6.45
CA GLU A 87 -9.34 14.33 -7.66
C GLU A 87 -8.43 13.87 -8.80
N LEU A 88 -8.94 12.97 -9.63
CA LEU A 88 -8.24 12.47 -10.82
C LEU A 88 -9.22 12.34 -11.98
N THR A 89 -8.89 12.98 -13.10
CA THR A 89 -9.60 12.81 -14.36
C THR A 89 -9.04 11.61 -15.11
N VAL A 90 -9.91 10.70 -15.52
CA VAL A 90 -9.55 9.41 -16.13
C VAL A 90 -10.19 9.28 -17.51
N ALA A 91 -9.36 9.04 -18.53
CA ALA A 91 -9.83 8.73 -19.88
C ALA A 91 -10.06 7.22 -20.03
N PRO A 92 -11.31 6.75 -20.27
CA PRO A 92 -11.59 5.32 -20.25
C PRO A 92 -10.91 4.50 -21.36
N ASP A 93 -10.51 5.16 -22.44
CA ASP A 93 -9.78 4.59 -23.58
C ASP A 93 -8.26 4.57 -23.40
N ALA A 94 -7.73 5.14 -22.32
CA ALA A 94 -6.30 5.10 -22.05
C ALA A 94 -5.81 3.66 -21.85
N PRO A 95 -4.70 3.24 -22.49
CA PRO A 95 -4.10 1.94 -22.25
C PRO A 95 -3.78 1.74 -20.77
N GLY A 96 -4.17 0.58 -20.21
CA GLY A 96 -3.91 0.26 -18.81
C GLY A 96 -4.60 1.18 -17.80
N VAL A 97 -5.69 1.86 -18.19
CA VAL A 97 -6.37 2.89 -17.38
C VAL A 97 -6.57 2.53 -15.92
N LEU A 98 -6.94 1.28 -15.61
CA LEU A 98 -7.15 0.81 -14.25
C LEU A 98 -5.86 0.83 -13.43
N ALA A 99 -4.80 0.20 -13.93
CA ALA A 99 -3.51 0.13 -13.26
C ALA A 99 -2.91 1.53 -13.08
N THR A 100 -2.97 2.36 -14.12
CA THR A 100 -2.50 3.75 -14.06
C THR A 100 -3.27 4.56 -13.02
N THR A 101 -4.60 4.37 -12.92
CA THR A 101 -5.43 5.07 -11.92
C THR A 101 -5.02 4.68 -10.50
N VAL A 102 -4.82 3.38 -10.24
CA VAL A 102 -4.36 2.86 -8.94
C VAL A 102 -2.98 3.41 -8.59
N LEU A 103 -2.01 3.31 -9.50
CA LEU A 103 -0.62 3.74 -9.27
C LEU A 103 -0.47 5.27 -9.15
N ARG A 104 -1.42 6.04 -9.70
CA ARG A 104 -1.48 7.50 -9.49
C ARG A 104 -1.95 7.87 -8.08
N ALA A 105 -2.84 7.05 -7.49
CA ALA A 105 -3.33 7.26 -6.14
C ALA A 105 -2.39 6.67 -5.07
N TYR A 106 -1.61 5.64 -5.42
CA TYR A 106 -0.63 5.02 -4.54
C TYR A 106 0.70 4.75 -5.25
N ASP A 107 1.75 5.44 -4.83
CA ASP A 107 3.12 5.31 -5.33
C ASP A 107 3.82 4.04 -4.79
N LEU A 108 3.34 2.88 -5.23
CA LEU A 108 3.91 1.57 -4.90
C LEU A 108 5.33 1.42 -5.45
N LEU A 109 5.60 1.96 -6.64
CA LEU A 109 6.92 1.87 -7.28
C LEU A 109 7.96 2.72 -6.53
N GLY A 110 7.56 3.86 -5.95
CA GLY A 110 8.42 4.63 -5.06
C GLY A 110 8.74 3.90 -3.75
N ASP A 111 7.77 3.15 -3.18
CA ASP A 111 8.03 2.28 -2.03
C ASP A 111 9.05 1.19 -2.36
N ASP A 112 8.91 0.55 -3.52
CA ASP A 112 9.86 -0.44 -4.04
C ASP A 112 11.26 0.15 -4.24
N GLY A 113 11.37 1.29 -4.92
CA GLY A 113 12.65 1.94 -5.16
C GLY A 113 13.39 2.31 -3.86
N ARG A 114 12.66 2.81 -2.85
CA ARG A 114 13.23 3.07 -1.53
C ARG A 114 13.67 1.80 -0.83
N MET A 115 12.88 0.73 -0.92
CA MET A 115 13.25 -0.58 -0.37
C MET A 115 14.56 -1.08 -0.98
N ARG A 116 14.68 -1.05 -2.32
CA ARG A 116 15.86 -1.55 -3.04
C ARG A 116 17.15 -0.81 -2.72
N ALA A 117 17.08 0.43 -2.24
CA ALA A 117 18.28 1.14 -1.78
C ALA A 117 19.01 0.40 -0.63
N ILE A 118 18.34 -0.52 0.07
CA ILE A 118 18.93 -1.37 1.12
C ILE A 118 20.11 -2.22 0.60
N THR A 119 20.11 -2.62 -0.67
CA THR A 119 21.15 -3.50 -1.24
C THR A 119 22.48 -2.78 -1.41
N SER A 120 22.48 -1.44 -1.43
CA SER A 120 23.68 -0.62 -1.52
C SER A 120 24.28 -0.28 -0.14
N LEU A 121 23.63 -0.70 0.96
CA LEU A 121 24.06 -0.35 2.32
C LEU A 121 24.94 -1.43 2.95
N PRO A 122 25.87 -1.05 3.85
CA PRO A 122 26.58 -1.98 4.73
C PRO A 122 25.61 -2.87 5.52
N ALA A 123 25.97 -4.13 5.75
CA ALA A 123 25.08 -5.12 6.37
C ALA A 123 24.54 -4.70 7.75
N ASP A 124 25.34 -3.97 8.53
CA ASP A 124 24.99 -3.41 9.84
C ASP A 124 24.02 -2.21 9.77
N GLU A 125 23.90 -1.55 8.62
CA GLU A 125 22.98 -0.43 8.41
C GLU A 125 21.63 -0.85 7.80
N GLN A 126 21.56 -2.02 7.17
CA GLN A 126 20.37 -2.47 6.41
C GLN A 126 19.12 -2.59 7.27
N GLY A 127 19.22 -3.21 8.46
CA GLY A 127 18.09 -3.33 9.37
C GLY A 127 17.54 -1.98 9.80
N ALA A 128 18.42 -1.02 10.10
CA ALA A 128 18.03 0.34 10.47
C ALA A 128 17.35 1.08 9.30
N TRP A 129 17.79 0.84 8.06
CA TRP A 129 17.13 1.39 6.88
C TRP A 129 15.71 0.85 6.69
N PHE A 130 15.53 -0.46 6.78
CA PHE A 130 14.21 -1.10 6.68
C PHE A 130 13.22 -0.53 7.70
N ASP A 131 13.64 -0.44 8.97
CA ASP A 131 12.84 0.13 10.04
C ASP A 131 12.57 1.63 9.85
N ARG A 132 13.55 2.39 9.32
CA ARG A 132 13.37 3.81 8.99
C ARG A 132 12.27 3.98 7.95
N LEU A 133 12.24 3.18 6.88
CA LEU A 133 11.20 3.26 5.86
C LEU A 133 9.79 3.04 6.41
N ARG A 134 9.66 2.16 7.42
CA ARG A 134 8.39 1.92 8.13
C ARG A 134 8.03 3.10 9.04
N LYS A 135 9.00 3.56 9.84
CA LYS A 135 8.79 4.60 10.85
C LYS A 135 8.47 5.96 10.22
N GLU A 136 9.15 6.29 9.13
CA GLU A 136 9.04 7.55 8.41
C GLU A 136 8.16 7.41 7.16
N TYR A 137 7.33 6.37 7.09
CA TYR A 137 6.46 6.12 5.95
C TYR A 137 5.56 7.33 5.64
N PRO A 138 5.50 7.79 4.39
CA PRO A 138 4.73 8.97 4.04
C PRO A 138 3.25 8.78 4.33
N VAL A 139 2.53 9.90 4.47
CA VAL A 139 1.07 9.86 4.62
C VAL A 139 0.45 9.32 3.34
N ARG A 140 -0.04 8.08 3.41
CA ARG A 140 -0.81 7.41 2.36
C ARG A 140 -2.28 7.37 2.77
N ARG A 141 -3.17 7.87 1.90
CA ARG A 141 -4.63 7.75 2.07
C ARG A 141 -5.18 6.61 1.22
N GLU A 142 -6.30 6.03 1.64
CA GLU A 142 -7.01 4.99 0.88
C GLU A 142 -7.82 5.55 -0.29
N PHE A 143 -8.14 4.71 -1.29
CA PHE A 143 -8.70 5.13 -2.57
C PHE A 143 -10.04 5.86 -2.50
N PHE A 144 -10.86 5.62 -1.47
CA PHE A 144 -12.15 6.32 -1.30
C PHE A 144 -11.96 7.82 -1.02
N ASN A 145 -10.75 8.26 -0.70
CA ASN A 145 -10.41 9.66 -0.56
C ASN A 145 -10.08 10.34 -1.91
N THR A 146 -9.89 9.59 -2.99
CA THR A 146 -9.66 10.12 -4.33
C THR A 146 -10.93 10.04 -5.16
N ARG A 147 -11.39 11.19 -5.64
CA ARG A 147 -12.57 11.29 -6.50
C ARG A 147 -12.19 11.14 -7.96
N ILE A 148 -12.88 10.29 -8.70
CA ILE A 148 -12.62 10.03 -10.12
C ILE A 148 -13.68 10.68 -10.98
N ARG A 149 -13.23 11.53 -11.90
CA ARG A 149 -14.07 12.04 -13.00
C ARG A 149 -13.68 11.34 -14.29
N LEU A 150 -14.63 10.70 -14.96
CA LEU A 150 -14.39 10.14 -16.29
C LEU A 150 -14.51 11.23 -17.36
N THR A 151 -13.63 11.23 -18.36
CA THR A 151 -13.71 12.19 -19.49
C THR A 151 -14.92 11.95 -20.39
N ARG A 152 -15.47 10.73 -20.37
CA ARG A 152 -16.72 10.32 -21.02
C ARG A 152 -17.39 9.22 -20.19
N ALA A 153 -18.68 9.01 -20.40
CA ALA A 153 -19.38 7.91 -19.74
C ALA A 153 -18.77 6.54 -20.11
N ASP A 154 -18.57 5.70 -19.10
CA ASP A 154 -18.13 4.32 -19.24
C ASP A 154 -18.58 3.52 -18.01
N GLU A 155 -19.75 2.88 -18.09
CA GLU A 155 -20.35 2.19 -16.95
C GLU A 155 -19.54 0.98 -16.47
N ARG A 156 -18.81 0.34 -17.39
CA ARG A 156 -17.95 -0.80 -17.03
C ARG A 156 -16.78 -0.30 -16.20
N LEU A 157 -16.06 0.71 -16.68
CA LEU A 157 -14.93 1.25 -15.94
C LEU A 157 -15.37 1.89 -14.62
N ALA A 158 -16.48 2.62 -14.61
CA ALA A 158 -17.05 3.20 -13.39
C ALA A 158 -17.29 2.13 -12.31
N ARG A 159 -17.96 1.02 -12.66
CA ARG A 159 -18.18 -0.09 -11.71
C ARG A 159 -16.89 -0.70 -11.19
N ILE A 160 -15.88 -0.88 -12.04
CA ILE A 160 -14.59 -1.42 -11.64
C ILE A 160 -13.90 -0.46 -10.66
N LEU A 161 -13.83 0.83 -10.97
CA LEU A 161 -13.17 1.83 -10.13
C LEU A 161 -13.86 1.98 -8.77
N SER A 162 -15.20 1.99 -8.74
CA SER A 162 -15.94 1.92 -7.47
C SER A 162 -15.67 0.63 -6.69
N GLY A 163 -15.60 -0.52 -7.38
CA GLY A 163 -15.29 -1.81 -6.76
C GLY A 163 -13.89 -1.90 -6.17
N VAL A 164 -12.91 -1.20 -6.76
CA VAL A 164 -11.55 -1.05 -6.21
C VAL A 164 -11.55 -0.11 -4.99
N GLY A 165 -12.55 0.76 -4.86
CA GLY A 165 -12.74 1.64 -3.71
C GLY A 165 -12.64 3.13 -4.01
N PHE A 166 -12.53 3.55 -5.27
CA PHE A 166 -12.56 4.96 -5.64
C PHE A 166 -13.98 5.55 -5.56
N ALA A 167 -14.08 6.85 -5.24
CA ALA A 167 -15.35 7.58 -5.30
C ALA A 167 -15.54 8.19 -6.70
N LEU A 168 -16.62 7.90 -7.42
CA LEU A 168 -16.92 8.57 -8.70
C LEU A 168 -17.67 9.90 -8.51
N ILE A 169 -17.40 10.86 -9.38
CA ILE A 169 -18.05 12.18 -9.44
C ILE A 169 -18.36 12.64 -10.87
#